data_AF-A0AA88EFC9-F1
#
_entry.id   AF-A0AA88EFC9-F1
#
_cell.length_a   1.000
_cell.length_b   1.000
_cell.length_c   1.000
_cell.angle_alpha   90.00
_cell.angle_beta   90.00
_cell.angle_gamma   90.00
#
_symmetry.space_group_name_H-M   'P 1'
#
loop_
_entity.id
_entity.type
_entity.pdbx_description
1 polymer ?
#
loop_
_entity_poly.entity_id
_entity_poly.type
_entity_poly.pdbx_seq_one_letter_code
_entity_poly.pdbx_strand_id
1 'polypeptide(L)'
;MTVQMRRDVTTMSWQDFVTKFRSMYYNQEILAAQQDEFTNLRQGSMTVMEAVKKFEQLARLCPELVPNEKEKVRRMMKMFRTDISKQVSASSSPPTLVSDCISRAIRAEYWINQDKEARAQIFKARKEEKTVAKQVQPRQSSEPSQKSQTNTPVQSSKQFGRNKRKGNSSGQGPEPSTPKPE
;
A
#
# COMPACT_ATOMS: atom_id res chain seq x y z
N MET A 1 -44.04 -10.77 38.73
CA MET A 1 -42.59 -10.78 38.48
C MET A 1 -42.17 -12.23 38.24
N THR A 2 -41.85 -12.60 37.00
CA THR A 2 -41.45 -13.97 36.67
C THR A 2 -39.98 -14.17 37.06
N VAL A 3 -39.75 -15.00 38.08
CA VAL A 3 -38.41 -15.44 38.48
C VAL A 3 -37.84 -16.25 37.32
N GLN A 4 -36.85 -15.72 36.62
CA GLN A 4 -36.09 -16.52 35.66
C GLN A 4 -35.28 -17.56 36.44
N MET A 5 -35.61 -18.83 36.23
CA MET A 5 -34.84 -19.97 36.72
C MET A 5 -33.35 -19.74 36.43
N ARG A 6 -32.54 -19.56 37.49
CA ARG A 6 -31.09 -19.61 37.35
C ARG A 6 -30.76 -21.01 36.86
N ARG A 7 -30.26 -21.09 35.63
CA ARG A 7 -29.92 -22.35 34.96
C ARG A 7 -29.06 -23.20 35.88
N ASP A 8 -29.31 -24.50 35.86
CA ASP A 8 -28.58 -25.46 36.66
C ASP A 8 -27.11 -25.47 36.26
N VAL A 9 -26.25 -24.97 37.14
CA VAL A 9 -24.80 -24.89 36.91
C VAL A 9 -24.17 -26.28 36.95
N THR A 10 -24.84 -27.27 37.54
CA THR A 10 -24.30 -28.62 37.75
C THR A 10 -24.21 -29.47 36.47
N THR A 11 -24.95 -29.10 35.43
CA THR A 11 -24.94 -29.77 34.12
C THR A 11 -24.23 -28.96 33.03
N MET A 12 -23.72 -27.77 33.35
CA MET A 12 -23.14 -26.87 32.37
C MET A 12 -21.70 -27.27 32.02
N SER A 13 -21.44 -27.55 30.74
CA SER A 13 -20.07 -27.77 30.28
C SER A 13 -19.26 -26.47 30.32
N TRP A 14 -17.93 -26.58 30.36
CA TRP A 14 -17.05 -25.40 30.27
C TRP A 14 -17.30 -24.58 28.98
N GLN A 15 -17.59 -25.25 27.87
CA GLN A 15 -17.93 -24.62 26.59
C GLN A 15 -19.19 -23.75 26.70
N ASP A 16 -20.21 -24.28 27.40
CA ASP A 16 -21.47 -23.57 27.63
C ASP A 16 -21.29 -22.38 28.58
N PHE A 17 -20.46 -22.54 29.62
CA PHE A 17 -20.07 -21.43 30.50
C PHE A 17 -19.42 -20.30 29.69
N VAL A 18 -18.39 -20.62 28.89
CA VAL A 18 -17.65 -19.63 28.10
C VAL A 18 -18.59 -18.95 27.09
N THR A 19 -19.47 -19.70 26.45
CA THR A 19 -20.47 -19.16 25.52
C THR A 19 -21.44 -18.22 26.23
N LYS A 20 -21.97 -18.61 27.39
CA LYS A 20 -22.86 -17.76 28.21
C LYS A 20 -22.15 -16.50 28.68
N PHE A 21 -20.93 -16.67 29.18
CA PHE A 21 -20.12 -15.59 29.73
C PHE A 21 -19.80 -14.57 28.63
N ARG A 22 -19.39 -15.04 27.44
CA ARG A 22 -19.23 -14.16 26.28
C ARG A 22 -20.54 -13.49 25.90
N SER A 23 -21.65 -14.21 25.82
CA SER A 23 -22.96 -13.61 25.50
C SER A 23 -23.42 -12.56 26.51
N MET A 24 -23.07 -12.69 27.79
CA MET A 24 -23.53 -11.82 28.87
C MET A 24 -22.60 -10.61 29.11
N TYR A 25 -21.29 -10.78 28.89
CA TYR A 25 -20.27 -9.80 29.26
C TYR A 25 -19.48 -9.24 28.07
N TYR A 26 -19.47 -9.95 26.93
CA TYR A 26 -19.00 -9.40 25.66
C TYR A 26 -20.22 -9.00 24.84
N ASN A 27 -20.47 -7.69 24.75
CA ASN A 27 -21.49 -7.17 23.84
C ASN A 27 -21.16 -7.68 22.42
N GLN A 28 -22.14 -8.33 21.76
CA GLN A 28 -21.98 -8.89 20.42
C GLN A 28 -21.49 -7.82 19.43
N GLU A 29 -21.89 -6.57 19.64
CA GLU A 29 -21.43 -5.41 18.87
C GLU A 29 -19.93 -5.15 19.03
N ILE A 30 -19.36 -5.34 20.23
CA ILE A 30 -17.93 -5.18 20.49
C ILE A 30 -17.14 -6.29 19.82
N LEU A 31 -17.64 -7.54 19.87
CA LEU A 31 -17.01 -8.66 19.17
C LEU A 31 -17.03 -8.47 17.65
N ALA A 32 -18.17 -8.05 17.10
CA ALA A 32 -18.29 -7.72 15.68
C ALA A 32 -17.31 -6.61 15.28
N ALA A 33 -17.22 -5.54 16.08
CA ALA A 33 -16.27 -4.46 15.84
C ALA A 33 -14.80 -4.94 15.88
N GLN A 34 -14.45 -5.83 16.82
CA GLN A 34 -13.10 -6.43 16.88
C GLN A 34 -12.82 -7.34 15.68
N GLN A 35 -13.82 -8.10 15.22
CA GLN A 35 -13.72 -8.97 14.06
C GLN A 35 -13.56 -8.16 12.76
N ASP A 36 -14.27 -7.03 12.66
CA ASP A 36 -14.15 -6.06 11.57
C ASP A 36 -12.79 -5.38 11.58
N GLU A 37 -12.33 -4.95 12.76
CA GLU A 37 -10.99 -4.38 12.93
C GLU A 37 -9.92 -5.38 12.48
N PHE A 38 -10.07 -6.66 12.86
CA PHE A 38 -9.10 -7.68 12.49
C PHE A 38 -9.11 -7.99 10.99
N THR A 39 -10.29 -8.04 10.37
CA THR A 39 -10.45 -8.29 8.93
C THR A 39 -9.90 -7.13 8.10
N ASN A 40 -10.07 -5.91 8.59
CA ASN A 40 -9.61 -4.69 7.95
C ASN A 40 -8.23 -4.24 8.42
N LEU A 41 -7.54 -5.03 9.26
CA LEU A 41 -6.21 -4.68 9.74
C LEU A 41 -5.24 -4.51 8.58
N ARG A 42 -4.60 -3.35 8.52
CA ARG A 42 -3.54 -3.01 7.56
C ARG A 42 -2.38 -2.43 8.35
N GLN A 43 -1.16 -2.73 7.91
CA GLN A 43 0.07 -2.20 8.51
C GLN A 43 0.11 -0.66 8.43
N GLY A 44 -0.29 -0.06 7.30
CA GLY A 44 -0.33 1.39 7.16
C GLY A 44 1.04 2.04 7.40
N SER A 45 1.11 2.95 8.36
CA SER A 45 2.35 3.62 8.80
C SER A 45 3.09 2.89 9.93
N MET A 46 2.52 1.81 10.46
CA MET A 46 3.15 1.02 11.52
C MET A 46 4.36 0.27 10.95
N THR A 47 5.37 0.05 11.80
CA THR A 47 6.43 -0.91 11.50
C THR A 47 5.85 -2.32 11.39
N VAL A 48 6.59 -3.24 10.76
CA VAL A 48 6.19 -4.66 10.70
C VAL A 48 5.92 -5.21 12.09
N MET A 49 6.78 -4.90 13.06
CA MET A 49 6.66 -5.43 14.42
C MET A 49 5.44 -4.89 15.17
N GLU A 50 5.13 -3.61 15.04
CA GLU A 50 3.93 -3.03 15.65
C GLU A 50 2.66 -3.63 15.04
N ALA A 51 2.64 -3.81 13.72
CA ALA A 51 1.51 -4.43 13.03
C ALA A 51 1.32 -5.90 13.46
N VAL A 52 2.41 -6.66 13.59
CA VAL A 52 2.39 -8.04 14.11
C VAL A 52 1.87 -8.07 15.56
N LYS A 53 2.33 -7.17 16.42
CA LYS A 53 1.85 -7.08 17.81
C LYS A 53 0.33 -6.82 17.87
N LYS A 54 -0.17 -5.91 17.03
CA LYS A 54 -1.61 -5.63 16.93
C LYS A 54 -2.39 -6.83 16.37
N PHE A 55 -1.84 -7.50 15.36
CA PHE A 55 -2.39 -8.74 14.81
C PHE A 55 -2.54 -9.82 15.90
N GLU A 56 -1.52 -10.03 16.74
CA GLU A 56 -1.56 -11.03 17.81
C GLU A 56 -2.60 -10.72 18.88
N GLN A 57 -2.79 -9.43 19.21
CA GLN A 57 -3.84 -9.00 20.13
C GLN A 57 -5.23 -9.34 19.58
N LEU A 58 -5.50 -9.02 18.33
CA LEU A 58 -6.77 -9.32 17.66
C LEU A 58 -6.96 -10.82 17.42
N ALA A 59 -5.90 -11.56 17.11
CA ALA A 59 -5.92 -13.01 16.98
C ALA A 59 -6.32 -13.73 18.28
N ARG A 60 -5.96 -13.18 19.44
CA ARG A 60 -6.40 -13.72 20.75
C ARG A 60 -7.88 -13.47 21.01
N LEU A 61 -8.41 -12.34 20.54
CA LEU A 61 -9.82 -11.96 20.70
C LEU A 61 -10.72 -12.70 19.70
N CYS A 62 -10.23 -12.93 18.49
CA CYS A 62 -10.97 -13.56 17.39
C CYS A 62 -10.25 -14.81 16.87
N PRO A 63 -10.07 -15.87 17.70
CA PRO A 63 -9.36 -17.09 17.29
C PRO A 63 -10.01 -17.78 16.08
N GLU A 64 -11.33 -17.64 15.93
CA GLU A 64 -12.10 -18.17 14.79
C GLU A 64 -11.65 -17.61 13.43
N LEU A 65 -11.05 -16.41 13.40
CA LEU A 65 -10.52 -15.83 12.16
C LEU A 65 -9.16 -16.42 11.78
N VAL A 66 -8.44 -17.04 12.71
CA VAL A 66 -7.10 -17.59 12.52
C VAL A 66 -6.96 -18.99 13.16
N PRO A 67 -7.78 -19.96 12.74
CA PRO A 67 -7.85 -21.29 13.34
C PRO A 67 -6.57 -22.10 13.20
N ASN A 68 -5.73 -21.80 12.21
CA ASN A 68 -4.49 -22.52 11.96
C ASN A 68 -3.36 -21.59 11.49
N GLU A 69 -2.14 -22.11 11.48
CA GLU A 69 -0.95 -21.33 11.13
C GLU A 69 -0.99 -20.82 9.68
N LYS A 70 -1.47 -21.64 8.74
CA LYS A 70 -1.63 -21.26 7.34
C LYS A 70 -2.53 -20.02 7.19
N GLU A 71 -3.62 -19.98 7.93
CA GLU A 71 -4.56 -18.86 7.92
C GLU A 71 -3.96 -17.61 8.58
N LYS A 72 -3.16 -17.77 9.64
CA LYS A 72 -2.38 -16.66 10.23
C LYS A 72 -1.45 -16.03 9.19
N VAL A 73 -0.64 -16.85 8.51
CA VAL A 73 0.28 -16.37 7.47
C VAL A 73 -0.48 -15.69 6.33
N ARG A 74 -1.56 -16.31 5.85
CA ARG A 74 -2.41 -15.75 4.79
C ARG A 74 -2.95 -14.36 5.16
N ARG A 75 -3.33 -14.14 6.42
CA ARG A 75 -3.82 -12.84 6.89
C ARG A 75 -2.69 -11.84 7.12
N MET A 76 -1.56 -12.26 7.68
CA MET A 76 -0.38 -11.40 7.82
C MET A 76 0.08 -10.85 6.46
N MET A 77 0.12 -11.70 5.43
CA MET A 77 0.44 -11.28 4.05
C MET A 77 -0.53 -10.25 3.47
N LYS A 78 -1.82 -10.31 3.85
CA LYS A 78 -2.83 -9.30 3.47
C LYS A 78 -2.74 -8.01 4.30
N MET A 79 -2.31 -8.12 5.55
CA MET A 79 -2.14 -7.00 6.47
C MET A 79 -0.92 -6.15 6.08
N PHE A 80 0.19 -6.78 5.72
CA PHE A 80 1.42 -6.08 5.35
C PHE A 80 1.22 -5.16 4.15
N ARG A 81 2.01 -4.09 4.12
CA ARG A 81 2.03 -3.17 2.98
C ARG A 81 2.41 -3.92 1.71
N THR A 82 1.86 -3.48 0.57
CA THR A 82 2.06 -4.16 -0.72
C THR A 82 3.52 -4.25 -1.15
N ASP A 83 4.37 -3.27 -0.84
CA ASP A 83 5.81 -3.30 -1.11
C ASP A 83 6.51 -4.41 -0.32
N ILE A 84 6.17 -4.58 0.94
CA ILE A 84 6.68 -5.65 1.82
C ILE A 84 6.13 -7.01 1.39
N SER A 85 4.82 -7.16 1.20
CA SER A 85 4.20 -8.44 0.80
C SER A 85 4.77 -8.97 -0.51
N LYS A 86 5.02 -8.08 -1.50
CA LYS A 86 5.67 -8.46 -2.75
C LYS A 86 7.08 -9.02 -2.53
N GLN A 87 7.89 -8.38 -1.69
CA GLN A 87 9.23 -8.87 -1.37
C GLN A 87 9.19 -10.22 -0.64
N VAL A 88 8.27 -10.38 0.31
CA VAL A 88 8.08 -11.65 1.03
C VAL A 88 7.68 -12.79 0.07
N SER A 89 6.80 -12.50 -0.90
CA SER A 89 6.35 -13.45 -1.92
C SER A 89 7.37 -13.70 -3.04
N ALA A 90 8.32 -12.79 -3.28
CA ALA A 90 9.32 -12.91 -4.35
C ALA A 90 10.41 -13.97 -4.04
N SER A 91 10.43 -14.49 -2.83
CA SER A 91 11.28 -15.63 -2.46
C SER A 91 10.87 -16.90 -3.22
N SER A 92 11.76 -17.88 -3.31
CA SER A 92 11.55 -19.14 -4.05
C SER A 92 10.27 -19.90 -3.68
N SER A 93 9.79 -19.75 -2.44
CA SER A 93 8.51 -20.30 -1.99
C SER A 93 7.75 -19.30 -1.11
N PRO A 94 6.40 -19.34 -1.12
CA PRO A 94 5.59 -18.60 -0.15
C PRO A 94 5.90 -19.03 1.29
N PRO A 95 5.82 -18.13 2.28
CA PRO A 95 5.96 -18.50 3.68
C PRO A 95 4.79 -19.41 4.09
N THR A 96 5.09 -20.46 4.85
CA THR A 96 4.11 -21.38 5.43
C THR A 96 4.02 -21.25 6.95
N LEU A 97 5.10 -20.76 7.58
CA LEU A 97 5.21 -20.54 9.02
C LEU A 97 5.10 -19.05 9.37
N VAL A 98 4.54 -18.75 10.54
CA VAL A 98 4.42 -17.35 11.01
C VAL A 98 5.78 -16.72 11.24
N SER A 99 6.72 -17.45 11.84
CA SER A 99 8.08 -16.97 12.10
C SER A 99 8.83 -16.59 10.82
N ASP A 100 8.70 -17.41 9.77
CA ASP A 100 9.30 -17.16 8.46
C ASP A 100 8.67 -15.93 7.78
N CYS A 101 7.34 -15.82 7.82
CA CYS A 101 6.61 -14.66 7.32
C CYS A 101 7.09 -13.35 7.97
N ILE A 102 7.19 -13.31 9.30
CA ILE A 102 7.66 -12.15 10.06
C ILE A 102 9.13 -11.83 9.72
N SER A 103 10.00 -12.84 9.74
CA SER A 103 11.43 -12.66 9.50
C SER A 103 11.73 -12.14 8.08
N ARG A 104 10.96 -12.58 7.08
CA ARG A 104 11.04 -12.05 5.72
C ARG A 104 10.50 -10.61 5.65
N ALA A 105 9.40 -10.32 6.33
CA ALA A 105 8.80 -8.99 6.33
C ALA A 105 9.71 -7.93 6.98
N ILE A 106 10.36 -8.25 8.11
CA ILE A 106 11.33 -7.35 8.77
C ILE A 106 12.50 -7.05 7.84
N ARG A 107 13.08 -8.07 7.21
CA ARG A 107 14.17 -7.89 6.23
C ARG A 107 13.72 -7.02 5.06
N ALA A 108 12.53 -7.26 4.53
CA ALA A 108 11.97 -6.46 3.44
C ALA A 108 11.78 -5.00 3.86
N GLU A 109 11.21 -4.73 5.03
CA GLU A 109 11.02 -3.37 5.56
C GLU A 109 12.34 -2.62 5.68
N TYR A 110 13.38 -3.28 6.23
CA TYR A 110 14.72 -2.71 6.34
C TYR A 110 15.26 -2.25 4.97
N TRP A 111 15.33 -3.15 3.99
CA TRP A 111 15.90 -2.83 2.67
C TRP A 111 15.06 -1.81 1.90
N ILE A 112 13.74 -1.88 2.01
CA ILE A 112 12.83 -0.91 1.39
C ILE A 112 13.07 0.50 1.98
N ASN A 113 13.26 0.62 3.29
CA ASN A 113 13.50 1.90 3.93
C ASN A 113 14.87 2.48 3.54
N GLN A 114 15.91 1.63 3.47
CA GLN A 114 17.23 2.03 2.99
C GLN A 114 17.18 2.58 1.55
N ASP A 115 16.50 1.89 0.63
CA ASP A 115 16.34 2.35 -0.76
C ASP A 115 15.54 3.67 -0.83
N LYS A 116 14.48 3.81 -0.03
CA LYS A 116 13.71 5.07 0.07
C LYS A 116 14.55 6.24 0.57
N GLU A 117 15.35 6.03 1.61
CA GLU A 117 16.26 7.03 2.15
C GLU A 117 17.30 7.45 1.12
N ALA A 118 17.97 6.48 0.47
CA ALA A 118 18.95 6.76 -0.57
C ALA A 118 18.35 7.58 -1.73
N ARG A 119 17.16 7.20 -2.21
CA ARG A 119 16.44 7.96 -3.25
C ARG A 119 16.05 9.36 -2.79
N ALA A 120 15.65 9.51 -1.54
CA ALA A 120 15.30 10.81 -0.98
C ALA A 120 16.52 11.75 -0.93
N GLN A 121 17.71 11.23 -0.58
CA GLN A 121 18.95 12.02 -0.58
C GLN A 121 19.35 12.46 -1.99
N ILE A 122 19.28 11.55 -2.97
CA ILE A 122 19.55 11.88 -4.38
C ILE A 122 18.58 12.96 -4.87
N PHE A 123 17.29 12.85 -4.52
CA PHE A 123 16.29 13.85 -4.90
C PHE A 123 16.57 15.22 -4.27
N LYS A 124 16.97 15.26 -3.00
CA LYS A 124 17.34 16.51 -2.30
C LYS A 124 18.56 17.16 -2.95
N ALA A 125 19.64 16.42 -3.17
CA ALA A 125 20.86 16.94 -3.80
C ALA A 125 20.58 17.53 -5.20
N ARG A 126 19.78 16.85 -6.02
CA ARG A 126 19.41 17.33 -7.35
C ARG A 126 18.52 18.58 -7.32
N LYS A 127 17.71 18.74 -6.27
CA LYS A 127 16.89 19.94 -6.06
C LYS A 127 17.78 21.13 -5.67
N GLU A 128 18.75 20.91 -4.78
CA GLU A 128 19.73 21.90 -4.34
C GLU A 128 20.61 22.38 -5.50
N GLU A 129 21.14 21.47 -6.32
CA GLU A 129 21.91 21.79 -7.53
C GLU A 129 21.12 22.71 -8.48
N LYS A 130 19.84 22.41 -8.73
CA LYS A 130 18.97 23.26 -9.56
C LYS A 130 18.68 24.63 -8.94
N THR A 131 18.56 24.71 -7.61
CA THR A 131 18.37 26.01 -6.94
C THR A 131 19.62 26.86 -6.98
N VAL A 132 20.80 26.26 -6.79
CA VAL A 132 22.09 26.96 -6.88
C VAL A 132 22.36 27.42 -8.32
N ALA A 133 22.12 26.56 -9.33
CA ALA A 133 22.29 26.93 -10.74
C ALA A 133 21.37 28.09 -11.19
N LYS A 134 20.18 28.23 -10.59
CA LYS A 134 19.26 29.35 -10.85
C LYS A 134 19.69 30.65 -10.16
N GLN A 135 20.46 30.55 -9.07
CA GLN A 135 20.97 31.69 -8.31
C GLN A 135 22.30 32.22 -8.87
N VAL A 136 23.08 31.37 -9.56
CA VAL A 136 24.38 31.71 -10.16
C VAL A 136 24.28 32.21 -11.61
N GLN A 137 23.08 32.31 -12.21
CA GLN A 137 22.95 33.05 -13.47
C GLN A 137 23.23 34.55 -13.21
N PRO A 138 24.25 35.16 -13.85
CA PRO A 138 24.45 36.59 -13.74
C PRO A 138 23.24 37.27 -14.40
N ARG A 139 22.61 38.15 -13.62
CA ARG A 139 21.61 39.10 -14.10
C ARG A 139 22.34 40.02 -15.09
N GLN A 140 22.38 39.66 -16.37
CA GLN A 140 22.73 40.62 -17.41
C GLN A 140 21.66 41.70 -17.37
N SER A 141 22.04 42.84 -16.79
CA SER A 141 21.30 44.09 -16.84
C SER A 141 21.16 44.52 -18.29
N SER A 142 20.01 44.27 -18.88
CA SER A 142 19.56 45.06 -20.03
C SER A 142 19.04 46.39 -19.49
N GLU A 143 19.80 47.47 -19.69
CA GLU A 143 19.32 48.84 -19.48
C GLU A 143 18.07 49.12 -20.32
N PRO A 144 17.16 49.99 -19.85
CA PRO A 144 16.02 50.42 -20.64
C PRO A 144 16.46 51.58 -21.55
N SER A 145 16.28 51.45 -22.86
CA SER A 145 16.33 52.63 -23.73
C SER A 145 15.35 52.58 -24.90
N GLN A 146 14.41 53.51 -24.77
CA GLN A 146 13.78 54.37 -25.77
C GLN A 146 12.70 53.79 -26.70
N LYS A 147 11.49 54.27 -26.43
CA LYS A 147 10.37 54.41 -27.36
C LYS A 147 10.82 55.11 -28.66
N SER A 148 10.37 54.59 -29.79
CA SER A 148 9.99 55.42 -30.94
C SER A 148 8.80 54.76 -31.63
N GLN A 149 7.71 55.51 -31.70
CA GLN A 149 6.47 55.17 -32.41
C GLN A 149 6.73 55.22 -33.92
N THR A 150 6.25 54.23 -34.66
CA THR A 150 5.57 54.47 -35.95
C THR A 150 4.45 53.44 -36.12
N ASN A 151 3.36 53.90 -36.74
CA ASN A 151 2.02 53.34 -36.71
C ASN A 151 1.75 52.25 -37.78
N THR A 152 1.00 51.21 -37.38
CA THR A 152 -0.13 50.50 -38.09
C THR A 152 0.07 49.75 -39.43
N PRO A 153 -0.85 48.84 -39.84
CA PRO A 153 -1.56 47.79 -39.07
C PRO A 153 -1.77 46.44 -39.84
N VAL A 154 -2.39 45.44 -39.18
CA VAL A 154 -3.10 44.24 -39.75
C VAL A 154 -2.16 43.10 -40.24
N GLN A 155 -2.30 41.79 -39.97
CA GLN A 155 -3.46 40.89 -39.93
C GLN A 155 -3.12 39.54 -39.23
N SER A 156 -4.11 38.97 -38.56
CA SER A 156 -4.50 37.55 -38.55
C SER A 156 -3.78 36.45 -37.74
N SER A 157 -4.64 35.78 -36.97
CA SER A 157 -4.77 34.32 -36.74
C SER A 157 -3.82 33.57 -35.80
N LYS A 158 -4.39 33.27 -34.62
CA LYS A 158 -4.45 31.96 -33.94
C LYS A 158 -3.58 30.83 -34.52
N GLN A 159 -2.74 30.21 -33.69
CA GLN A 159 -2.89 28.78 -33.39
C GLN A 159 -2.05 28.28 -32.22
N PHE A 160 -2.70 27.48 -31.37
CA PHE A 160 -2.13 26.65 -30.33
C PHE A 160 -1.18 25.59 -30.91
N GLY A 161 0.07 25.56 -30.43
CA GLY A 161 1.06 24.54 -30.76
C GLY A 161 1.26 23.55 -29.61
N ARG A 162 0.53 22.44 -29.64
CA ARG A 162 0.68 21.28 -28.76
C ARG A 162 1.83 20.43 -29.31
N ASN A 163 2.98 20.38 -28.64
CA ASN A 163 4.10 19.53 -29.08
C ASN A 163 3.76 18.04 -28.91
N LYS A 164 3.25 17.43 -29.99
CA LYS A 164 3.06 15.98 -30.15
C LYS A 164 4.29 15.44 -30.88
N ARG A 165 5.13 14.67 -30.19
CA ARG A 165 6.23 13.92 -30.81
C ARG A 165 5.68 12.82 -31.73
N LYS A 166 5.81 13.05 -33.04
CA LYS A 166 5.84 12.07 -34.14
C LYS A 166 7.12 11.24 -33.93
N GLY A 167 7.13 9.91 -33.90
CA GLY A 167 6.65 8.97 -34.90
C GLY A 167 7.89 8.41 -35.60
N ASN A 168 8.20 7.12 -35.42
CA ASN A 168 9.05 6.39 -36.35
C ASN A 168 8.33 5.10 -36.75
N SER A 169 8.06 4.99 -38.05
CA SER A 169 7.36 3.90 -38.71
C SER A 169 8.18 3.46 -39.92
N SER A 170 8.49 2.17 -39.97
CA SER A 170 8.98 1.44 -41.15
C SER A 170 8.89 -0.04 -40.78
N GLY A 171 8.25 -0.96 -41.50
CA GLY A 171 7.57 -0.93 -42.80
C GLY A 171 6.69 -2.19 -42.89
N GLN A 172 5.85 -2.24 -43.92
CA GLN A 172 4.77 -3.21 -44.17
C GLN A 172 5.28 -4.63 -44.56
N GLY A 173 4.39 -5.63 -44.40
CA GLY A 173 4.59 -7.07 -44.68
C GLY A 173 4.65 -7.46 -46.17
N PRO A 174 4.23 -8.68 -46.59
CA PRO A 174 2.98 -9.34 -46.21
C PRO A 174 3.08 -10.86 -45.87
N GLU A 175 1.96 -11.39 -45.37
CA GLU A 175 1.61 -12.81 -45.17
C GLU A 175 1.47 -13.56 -46.53
N PRO A 176 1.45 -14.91 -46.58
CA PRO A 176 0.18 -15.63 -46.35
C PRO A 176 0.22 -17.09 -45.84
N SER A 177 -0.93 -17.52 -45.29
CA SER A 177 -1.59 -18.84 -45.43
C SER A 177 -1.12 -20.07 -44.62
N THR A 178 -2.03 -20.52 -43.75
CA THR A 178 -2.13 -21.85 -43.12
C THR A 178 -2.56 -22.95 -44.11
N PRO A 179 -2.42 -24.23 -43.72
CA PRO A 179 -3.61 -25.07 -43.61
C PRO A 179 -3.71 -25.92 -42.32
N LYS A 180 -4.90 -26.51 -42.15
CA LYS A 180 -5.52 -27.21 -41.01
C LYS A 180 -4.94 -28.61 -40.68
N PRO A 181 -5.35 -29.24 -39.56
CA PRO A 181 -4.73 -30.43 -38.98
C PRO A 181 -5.30 -31.75 -39.51
N GLU A 182 -4.56 -32.82 -39.26
CA GLU A 182 -4.99 -34.23 -39.27
C GLU A 182 -4.84 -34.80 -37.85
#